data_AF-J5KZ07-F1
#
_entry.id   AF-J5KZ07-F1
#
_cell.length_a   1.000
_cell.length_b   1.000
_cell.length_c   1.000
_cell.angle_alpha   90.00
_cell.angle_beta   90.00
_cell.angle_gamma   90.00
#
_symmetry.space_group_name_H-M   'P 1'
#
loop_
_entity.id
_entity.type
_entity.pdbx_description
1 polymer ?
#
loop_
_entity_poly.entity_id
_entity_poly.type
_entity_poly.pdbx_seq_one_letter_code
_entity_poly.pdbx_strand_id
1 'polypeptide(L)'
;MQWQFEYLLGNIDPALIRDVAKLDDESLTLTMAGVICQLVGGLKSFPSKKYRSELAREMIARGIGTKRVLELTGVSKRTYFNLKKEIKNGKES
;
A
#
# COMPACT_ATOMS: atom_id res chain seq x y z
N MET A 1 -5.90 2.60 13.50
CA MET A 1 -5.84 2.79 12.03
C MET A 1 -7.28 3.03 11.55
N GLN A 2 -7.50 3.57 10.35
CA GLN A 2 -8.87 3.78 9.84
C GLN A 2 -9.44 2.40 9.43
N TRP A 3 -10.63 2.01 9.92
CA TRP A 3 -11.24 0.68 9.72
C TRP A 3 -11.27 0.18 8.27
N GLN A 4 -11.29 1.12 7.32
CA GLN A 4 -11.24 0.86 5.87
C GLN A 4 -9.93 0.17 5.45
N PHE A 5 -8.80 0.51 6.08
CA PHE A 5 -7.52 -0.14 5.82
C PHE A 5 -7.48 -1.56 6.37
N GLU A 6 -7.96 -1.76 7.59
CA GLU A 6 -8.01 -3.09 8.22
C GLU A 6 -8.96 -4.01 7.45
N TYR A 7 -10.09 -3.49 6.96
CA TYR A 7 -10.99 -4.19 6.06
C TYR A 7 -10.28 -4.63 4.77
N LEU A 8 -9.57 -3.71 4.09
CA LEU A 8 -8.83 -4.06 2.87
C LEU A 8 -7.72 -5.07 3.15
N LEU A 9 -6.93 -4.83 4.19
CA LEU A 9 -5.82 -5.71 4.57
C LEU A 9 -6.29 -7.11 4.91
N GLY A 10 -7.41 -7.25 5.60
CA GLY A 10 -8.00 -8.54 5.97
C GLY A 10 -8.63 -9.31 4.79
N ASN A 11 -9.00 -8.61 3.71
CA ASN A 11 -9.60 -9.22 2.53
C ASN A 11 -8.62 -9.44 1.37
N ILE A 12 -7.36 -9.01 1.51
CA ILE A 12 -6.31 -9.33 0.54
C ILE A 12 -5.85 -10.78 0.75
N ASP A 13 -6.04 -11.63 -0.26
CA ASP A 13 -5.50 -12.99 -0.30
C ASP A 13 -4.14 -13.02 -1.03
N PRO A 14 -3.02 -13.25 -0.31
CA PRO A 14 -1.70 -13.36 -0.93
C PRO A 14 -1.53 -14.56 -1.85
N ALA A 15 -2.31 -15.64 -1.70
CA ALA A 15 -2.25 -16.79 -2.59
C ALA A 15 -2.84 -16.42 -3.96
N LEU A 16 -4.04 -15.84 -3.97
CA LEU A 16 -4.65 -15.31 -5.18
C LEU A 16 -3.74 -14.32 -5.91
N ILE A 17 -3.11 -13.37 -5.19
CA ILE A 17 -2.19 -12.41 -5.82
C ILE A 17 -1.02 -13.12 -6.51
N ARG A 18 -0.42 -14.13 -5.87
CA ARG A 18 0.71 -14.87 -6.47
C ARG A 18 0.30 -15.69 -7.68
N ASP A 19 -0.94 -16.19 -7.70
CA ASP A 19 -1.45 -16.97 -8.83
C ASP A 19 -1.78 -16.06 -10.02
N VAL A 20 -2.45 -14.94 -9.77
CA VAL A 20 -2.76 -13.95 -10.82
C VAL A 20 -1.48 -13.32 -11.38
N ALA A 21 -0.43 -13.15 -10.57
CA ALA A 21 0.87 -12.65 -11.02
C ALA A 21 1.60 -13.57 -12.02
N LYS A 22 1.12 -14.80 -12.24
CA LYS A 22 1.65 -15.72 -13.26
C LYS A 22 1.02 -15.53 -14.64
N LEU A 23 -0.06 -14.75 -14.74
CA LEU A 23 -0.75 -14.46 -15.99
C LEU A 23 0.06 -13.50 -16.87
N ASP A 24 -0.29 -13.45 -18.16
CA ASP A 24 0.19 -12.39 -19.06
C ASP A 24 -0.33 -11.02 -18.64
N ASP A 25 0.29 -9.95 -19.15
CA ASP A 25 0.00 -8.56 -18.72
C ASP A 25 -1.47 -8.15 -18.91
N GLU A 26 -2.11 -8.62 -19.98
CA GLU A 26 -3.51 -8.30 -20.27
C GLU A 26 -4.44 -9.02 -19.28
N SER A 27 -4.25 -10.32 -19.11
CA SER A 27 -5.01 -11.16 -18.17
C SER A 27 -4.80 -10.74 -16.71
N LEU A 28 -3.57 -10.38 -16.32
CA LEU A 28 -3.23 -9.82 -15.01
C LEU A 28 -3.99 -8.51 -14.77
N THR A 29 -3.99 -7.61 -15.75
CA THR A 29 -4.65 -6.30 -15.65
C THR A 29 -6.16 -6.47 -15.46
N LEU A 30 -6.81 -7.30 -16.27
CA LEU A 30 -8.25 -7.53 -16.19
C LEU A 30 -8.65 -8.19 -14.86
N THR A 31 -7.87 -9.19 -14.42
CA THR A 31 -8.16 -9.91 -13.18
C THR A 31 -7.98 -9.00 -11.96
N MET A 32 -6.91 -8.20 -11.91
CA MET A 32 -6.69 -7.25 -10.83
C MET A 32 -7.77 -6.16 -10.77
N ALA A 33 -8.28 -5.71 -11.91
CA ALA A 33 -9.42 -4.79 -11.94
C ALA A 33 -10.66 -5.39 -11.26
N GLY A 34 -10.96 -6.67 -11.53
CA GLY A 34 -12.05 -7.41 -10.88
C GLY A 34 -11.86 -7.53 -9.35
N VAL A 35 -10.66 -7.92 -8.92
CA VAL A 35 -10.30 -8.03 -7.49
C VAL A 35 -10.46 -6.68 -6.78
N ILE A 36 -9.94 -5.59 -7.39
CA ILE A 36 -10.09 -4.24 -6.83
C ILE A 36 -11.57 -3.87 -6.72
N CYS A 37 -12.38 -4.10 -7.76
CA CYS A 37 -13.82 -3.82 -7.75
C CYS A 37 -14.55 -4.57 -6.63
N GLN A 38 -14.19 -5.83 -6.37
CA GLN A 38 -14.76 -6.60 -5.25
C GLN A 38 -14.35 -6.02 -3.89
N LEU A 39 -13.07 -5.65 -3.73
CA LEU A 39 -12.53 -5.11 -2.48
C LEU A 39 -13.08 -3.71 -2.14
N VAL A 40 -13.37 -2.89 -3.16
CA VAL A 40 -13.85 -1.50 -2.98
C VAL A 40 -15.36 -1.36 -3.17
N GLY A 41 -16.05 -2.42 -3.59
CA GLY A 41 -17.50 -2.44 -3.77
C GLY A 41 -18.23 -1.98 -2.50
N GLY A 42 -18.90 -0.83 -2.57
CA GLY A 42 -19.62 -0.22 -1.45
C GLY A 42 -18.89 0.91 -0.71
N LEU A 43 -17.62 1.22 -1.03
CA LEU A 43 -16.89 2.36 -0.46
C LEU A 43 -17.22 3.67 -1.20
N LYS A 44 -17.80 4.66 -0.49
CA LYS A 44 -18.18 5.97 -1.06
C LYS A 44 -16.99 6.88 -1.42
N SER A 45 -15.86 6.77 -0.74
CA SER A 45 -14.63 7.51 -1.07
C SER A 45 -13.38 6.81 -0.53
N PHE A 46 -12.27 6.92 -1.27
CA PHE A 46 -10.98 6.34 -0.88
C PHE A 46 -10.03 7.45 -0.39
N PRO A 47 -9.71 7.54 0.91
CA PRO A 47 -8.77 8.53 1.47
C PRO A 47 -7.33 8.45 0.93
N SER A 48 -7.07 8.98 -0.26
CA SER A 48 -5.81 8.75 -1.00
C SER A 48 -4.52 9.23 -0.31
N LYS A 49 -4.52 10.37 0.40
CA LYS A 49 -3.26 11.00 0.87
C LYS A 49 -2.75 10.45 2.20
N LYS A 50 -3.65 10.21 3.16
CA LYS A 50 -3.31 9.66 4.47
C LYS A 50 -2.80 8.23 4.34
N TYR A 51 -3.46 7.42 3.51
CA TYR A 51 -3.07 6.04 3.29
C TYR A 51 -1.71 5.88 2.62
N ARG A 52 -1.38 6.70 1.63
CA ARG A 52 -0.03 6.67 1.02
C ARG A 52 1.08 6.94 2.05
N SER A 53 0.81 7.83 3.02
CA SER A 53 1.76 8.16 4.07
C SER A 53 1.89 7.06 5.12
N GLU A 54 0.78 6.42 5.51
CA GLU A 54 0.78 5.25 6.42
C GLU A 54 1.48 4.04 5.79
N LEU A 55 1.20 3.72 4.53
CA LEU A 55 1.88 2.66 3.80
C LEU A 55 3.39 2.95 3.66
N ALA A 56 3.76 4.18 3.32
CA ALA A 56 5.17 4.57 3.24
C ALA A 56 5.88 4.44 4.59
N ARG A 57 5.23 4.84 5.69
CA ARG A 57 5.77 4.68 7.05
C ARG A 57 6.04 3.21 7.37
N GLU A 58 5.09 2.32 7.09
CA GLU A 58 5.22 0.88 7.34
C GLU A 58 6.35 0.26 6.50
N MET A 59 6.42 0.60 5.22
CA MET A 59 7.48 0.12 4.33
C MET A 59 8.87 0.58 4.78
N ILE A 60 9.01 1.84 5.24
CA ILE A 60 10.26 2.36 5.79
C ILE A 60 10.63 1.62 7.09
N ALA A 61 9.67 1.38 7.97
CA ALA A 61 9.88 0.67 9.23
C ALA A 61 10.40 -0.77 9.01
N ARG A 62 9.95 -1.42 7.92
CA ARG A 62 10.42 -2.75 7.48
C ARG A 62 11.74 -2.74 6.69
N GLY A 63 12.38 -1.58 6.53
CA GLY A 63 13.67 -1.46 5.85
C GLY A 63 13.60 -1.50 4.33
N ILE A 64 12.41 -1.32 3.72
CA ILE A 64 12.29 -1.31 2.25
C ILE A 64 13.02 -0.07 1.68
N GLY A 65 13.80 -0.29 0.62
CA GLY A 65 14.64 0.73 0.00
C GLY A 65 13.86 1.92 -0.56
N THR A 66 14.44 3.11 -0.50
CA THR A 66 13.82 4.40 -0.86
C THR A 66 13.11 4.37 -2.22
N LYS A 67 13.79 3.87 -3.27
CA LYS A 67 13.25 3.83 -4.64
C LYS A 67 11.91 3.07 -4.68
N ARG A 68 11.88 1.88 -4.08
CA ARG A 68 10.70 1.02 -4.05
C ARG A 68 9.55 1.62 -3.23
N VAL A 69 9.86 2.30 -2.13
CA VAL A 69 8.85 3.01 -1.34
C VAL A 69 8.20 4.13 -2.16
N LEU A 70 8.99 4.94 -2.86
CA LEU A 70 8.45 6.06 -3.67
C LEU A 70 7.59 5.55 -4.83
N GLU A 71 8.03 4.49 -5.51
CA GLU A 71 7.28 3.86 -6.62
C GLU A 71 5.93 3.31 -6.17
N LEU A 72 5.89 2.54 -5.07
CA LEU A 72 4.68 1.84 -4.65
C LEU A 72 3.68 2.73 -3.89
N THR A 73 4.15 3.78 -3.23
CA THR A 73 3.28 4.65 -2.40
C THR A 73 2.94 5.97 -3.07
N GLY A 74 3.72 6.41 -4.07
CA GLY A 74 3.52 7.70 -4.73
C GLY A 74 3.70 8.92 -3.81
N VAL A 75 4.34 8.76 -2.65
CA VAL A 75 4.69 9.90 -1.78
C VAL A 75 5.89 10.67 -2.34
N SER A 76 5.98 11.97 -2.04
CA SER A 76 7.14 12.77 -2.45
C SER A 76 8.41 12.33 -1.69
N LYS A 77 9.60 12.58 -2.28
CA LYS A 77 10.88 12.41 -1.58
C LYS A 77 10.91 13.15 -0.24
N ARG A 78 10.39 14.38 -0.19
CA ARG A 78 10.30 15.17 1.05
C ARG A 78 9.48 14.45 2.13
N THR A 79 8.32 13.93 1.76
CA THR A 79 7.45 13.16 2.65
C THR A 79 8.15 11.91 3.17
N TYR A 80 8.85 11.16 2.29
CA TYR A 80 9.64 9.99 2.69
C TYR A 80 10.68 10.32 3.76
N PHE A 81 11.49 11.37 3.56
CA PHE A 81 12.56 11.72 4.51
C PHE A 81 12.02 12.24 5.84
N ASN A 82 10.90 12.97 5.82
CA ASN A 82 10.22 13.37 7.05
C ASN A 82 9.74 12.14 7.84
N LEU A 83 9.03 11.20 7.19
CA LEU A 83 8.57 9.97 7.82
C LEU A 83 9.74 9.13 8.36
N LYS A 84 10.83 9.02 7.59
CA LYS A 84 12.04 8.29 8.02
C LYS A 84 12.68 8.93 9.25
N LYS A 85 12.68 10.26 9.35
CA LYS A 85 13.17 11.00 10.52
C LYS A 85 12.29 10.77 11.74
N GLU A 86 10.96 10.86 11.58
CA GLU A 86 9.99 10.57 12.64
C GLU A 86 10.16 9.15 13.21
N ILE A 87 10.32 8.14 12.34
CA ILE A 87 10.52 6.75 12.75
C ILE A 87 11.84 6.57 13.52
N LYS A 88 12.92 7.24 13.09
CA LYS A 88 14.20 7.20 13.81
C LYS A 88 14.07 7.81 15.21
N ASN A 89 13.47 8.99 15.30
CA ASN A 89 13.30 9.71 16.56
C ASN A 89 12.38 8.97 17.54
N GLY A 90 11.35 8.25 17.04
CA GLY A 90 10.45 7.44 17.87
C GLY A 90 11.00 6.08 18.31
N LYS A 91 12.18 5.66 17.85
CA LYS A 91 12.89 4.46 18.31
C LYS A 91 13.93 4.73 19.40
N GLU A 92 14.19 6.00 19.70
CA GLU A 92 15.15 6.45 20.74
C GLU A 92 14.43 6.88 22.05
N SER A 93 13.12 6.64 22.14
CA SER A 93 12.26 6.94 23.31
C SER A 93 11.80 5.66 24.01
#